data_AF-A0A812QIF0-F1
#
_entry.id   AF-A0A812QIF0-F1
#
_cell.length_a   1.000
_cell.length_b   1.000
_cell.length_c   1.000
_cell.angle_alpha   90.00
_cell.angle_beta   90.00
_cell.angle_gamma   90.00
#
_symmetry.space_group_name_H-M   'P 1'
#
loop_
_entity.id
_entity.type
_entity.pdbx_description
1 polymer ?
#
loop_
_entity_poly.entity_id
_entity_poly.type
_entity_poly.pdbx_seq_one_letter_code
_entity_poly.pdbx_strand_id
1 'polypeptide(L)'
;MQSLLEFYLKDLPALEDWRYSPNDHRTRDVVRRAIIPMTAEEGCAYATSKHNRDGPRRAEIMVTHNWGNRFRDRLGAIVADALQECSSHFAGQLLDHEPDLLRSMLTESGQMQNVYWICAFAVNQHASICHTNPCDRDPFTDELHPVNVRDPDGRCTESEINKFDDMMGFLANTGKQLIAVDRSMDLFRRAWCVAEIAEAKRLQIRQSLKLVSRKTLTNQAYQLQNLDIRDMRAGCDKDKELILGKIEDIDSFNSQLRSLIFDPHSGLLASWEQMDSLQQMGEVGRLIRWSMADAGTGKVWRLWDAE
;
A
#
# COMPACT_ATOMS: atom_id res chain seq x y z
N MET A 1 3.61 -9.21 9.22
CA MET A 1 3.76 -7.84 9.75
C MET A 1 5.17 -7.67 10.32
N GLN A 2 5.65 -8.64 11.09
CA GLN A 2 6.98 -8.63 11.70
C GLN A 2 8.14 -8.29 10.75
N SER A 3 8.40 -9.09 9.71
CA SER A 3 9.45 -8.79 8.71
C SER A 3 9.33 -7.38 8.11
N LEU A 4 8.10 -6.89 7.87
CA LEU A 4 7.88 -5.57 7.28
C LEU A 4 8.29 -4.43 8.23
N LEU A 5 7.96 -4.55 9.52
CA LEU A 5 8.36 -3.57 10.52
C LEU A 5 9.87 -3.61 10.78
N GLU A 6 10.46 -4.79 10.74
CA GLU A 6 11.90 -4.94 10.86
C GLU A 6 12.65 -4.34 9.67
N PHE A 7 12.16 -4.57 8.45
CA PHE A 7 12.68 -3.93 7.25
C PHE A 7 12.66 -2.40 7.38
N TYR A 8 11.52 -1.84 7.81
CA TYR A 8 11.36 -0.39 7.96
C TYR A 8 12.25 0.21 9.05
N LEU A 9 12.29 -0.42 10.23
CA LEU A 9 12.90 0.17 11.42
C LEU A 9 14.39 -0.15 11.56
N LYS A 10 14.88 -1.22 10.92
CA LYS A 10 16.27 -1.67 11.05
C LYS A 10 16.99 -1.69 9.73
N ASP A 11 16.40 -2.30 8.70
CA ASP A 11 17.13 -2.54 7.46
C ASP A 11 17.26 -1.26 6.63
N LEU A 12 16.19 -0.46 6.50
CA LEU A 12 16.24 0.83 5.78
C LEU A 12 17.22 1.84 6.40
N PRO A 13 17.26 2.06 7.73
CA PRO A 13 18.23 2.98 8.33
C PRO A 13 19.68 2.47 8.30
N ALA A 14 19.89 1.17 8.10
CA ALA A 14 21.22 0.55 8.09
C ALA A 14 21.90 0.55 6.71
N LEU A 15 21.25 1.09 5.67
CA LEU A 15 21.83 1.18 4.33
C LEU A 15 22.95 2.23 4.31
N GLU A 16 24.17 1.80 3.97
CA GLU A 16 25.37 2.66 4.00
C GLU A 16 25.34 3.75 2.92
N ASP A 17 24.86 3.42 1.71
CA ASP A 17 24.91 4.31 0.53
C ASP A 17 23.61 5.08 0.27
N TRP A 18 22.59 4.94 1.13
CA TRP A 18 21.32 5.62 0.94
C TRP A 18 20.61 5.89 2.26
N ARG A 19 20.32 7.16 2.52
CA ARG A 19 19.58 7.58 3.71
C ARG A 19 18.10 7.72 3.41
N TYR A 20 17.29 6.82 3.96
CA TYR A 20 15.83 6.90 3.83
C TYR A 20 15.24 8.12 4.55
N SER A 21 14.40 8.91 3.85
CA SER A 21 13.57 9.98 4.43
C SER A 21 12.09 9.59 4.39
N PRO A 22 11.43 9.35 5.55
CA PRO A 22 10.02 8.98 5.62
C PRO A 22 9.05 9.98 4.98
N ASN A 23 9.43 11.27 4.96
CA ASN A 23 8.59 12.34 4.46
C ASN A 23 8.73 12.57 2.96
N ASP A 24 9.76 12.04 2.31
CA ASP A 24 10.05 12.36 0.91
C ASP A 24 10.05 11.11 0.03
N HIS A 25 10.62 10.01 0.54
CA HIS A 25 10.77 8.79 -0.24
C HIS A 25 9.45 8.04 -0.42
N ARG A 26 9.20 7.75 -1.70
CA ARG A 26 8.07 6.98 -2.20
C ARG A 26 8.44 5.51 -2.24
N THR A 27 7.44 4.68 -2.46
CA THR A 27 7.66 3.23 -2.54
C THR A 27 8.60 2.85 -3.68
N ARG A 28 8.56 3.57 -4.81
CA ARG A 28 9.51 3.38 -5.91
C ARG A 28 10.97 3.58 -5.49
N ASP A 29 11.25 4.54 -4.62
CA ASP A 29 12.60 4.87 -4.19
C ASP A 29 13.12 3.72 -3.32
N VAL A 30 12.31 3.26 -2.37
CA VAL A 30 12.62 2.09 -1.53
C VAL A 30 12.83 0.82 -2.36
N VAL A 31 12.01 0.60 -3.39
CA VAL A 31 12.20 -0.56 -4.27
C VAL A 31 13.57 -0.50 -4.95
N ARG A 32 13.93 0.65 -5.54
CA ARG A 32 15.16 0.78 -6.33
C ARG A 32 16.44 0.94 -5.50
N ARG A 33 16.35 1.56 -4.33
CA ARG A 33 17.50 1.89 -3.48
C ARG A 33 17.73 0.88 -2.35
N ALA A 34 16.73 0.07 -2.00
CA ALA A 34 16.84 -0.93 -0.95
C ALA A 34 16.51 -2.35 -1.44
N ILE A 35 15.26 -2.58 -1.90
CA ILE A 35 14.78 -3.94 -2.17
C ILE A 35 15.58 -4.61 -3.29
N ILE A 36 15.72 -3.95 -4.44
CA ILE A 36 16.47 -4.47 -5.59
C ILE A 36 17.94 -4.73 -5.23
N PRO A 37 18.68 -3.77 -4.64
CA PRO A 37 20.06 -4.01 -4.21
C PRO A 37 20.20 -5.18 -3.23
N MET A 38 19.32 -5.27 -2.23
CA MET A 38 19.39 -6.35 -1.23
C MET A 38 19.19 -7.73 -1.86
N THR A 39 18.27 -7.87 -2.82
CA THR A 39 17.99 -9.17 -3.45
C THR A 39 18.78 -9.42 -4.73
N ALA A 40 19.75 -8.56 -5.08
CA ALA A 40 20.47 -8.61 -6.35
C ALA A 40 21.28 -9.90 -6.53
N GLU A 41 21.91 -10.40 -5.47
CA GLU A 41 22.70 -11.64 -5.49
C GLU A 41 21.81 -12.86 -5.82
N GLU A 42 20.59 -12.89 -5.28
CA GLU A 42 19.65 -13.99 -5.45
C GLU A 42 18.76 -13.83 -6.70
N GLY A 43 18.62 -12.61 -7.22
CA GLY A 43 17.80 -12.30 -8.39
C GLY A 43 16.31 -12.63 -8.22
N CYS A 44 15.80 -12.63 -6.98
CA CYS A 44 14.45 -13.09 -6.64
C CYS A 44 13.61 -12.00 -5.94
N ALA A 45 12.34 -12.31 -5.69
CA ALA A 45 11.46 -11.46 -4.89
C ALA A 45 11.96 -11.39 -3.44
N TYR A 46 11.78 -10.23 -2.79
CA TYR A 46 12.16 -10.06 -1.38
C TYR A 46 11.47 -11.09 -0.48
N ALA A 47 10.20 -11.37 -0.73
CA ALA A 47 9.42 -12.33 0.04
C ALA A 47 10.00 -13.75 0.02
N THR A 48 10.77 -14.12 -1.01
CA THR A 48 11.44 -15.42 -1.14
C THR A 48 12.94 -15.38 -0.89
N SER A 49 13.50 -14.19 -0.67
CA SER A 49 14.94 -13.97 -0.44
C SER A 49 15.36 -14.35 0.98
N LYS A 50 16.66 -14.54 1.20
CA LYS A 50 17.25 -14.71 2.55
C LYS A 50 17.02 -13.52 3.48
N HIS A 51 16.67 -12.35 2.93
CA HIS A 51 16.40 -11.13 3.70
C HIS A 51 15.01 -11.11 4.33
N ASN A 52 14.09 -11.96 3.88
CA ASN A 52 12.82 -12.16 4.58
C ASN A 52 12.99 -13.14 5.76
N ARG A 53 13.15 -12.60 6.97
CA ARG A 53 13.41 -13.36 8.20
C ARG A 53 12.28 -14.33 8.58
N ASP A 54 11.05 -14.02 8.17
CA ASP A 54 9.88 -14.88 8.38
C ASP A 54 9.77 -16.02 7.35
N GLY A 55 10.62 -16.01 6.32
CA GLY A 55 10.55 -16.91 5.16
C GLY A 55 9.31 -16.69 4.28
N PRO A 56 9.21 -17.42 3.14
CA PRO A 56 8.05 -17.34 2.27
C PRO A 56 6.79 -17.78 3.02
N ARG A 57 5.77 -16.92 3.07
CA ARG A 57 4.49 -17.21 3.71
C ARG A 57 3.32 -16.98 2.77
N ARG A 58 2.29 -17.79 2.95
CA ARG A 58 1.00 -17.63 2.28
C ARG A 58 0.36 -16.31 2.73
N ALA A 59 0.02 -15.45 1.78
CA ALA A 59 -0.63 -14.19 2.07
C ALA A 59 -2.09 -14.36 2.50
N GLU A 60 -2.54 -13.45 3.36
CA GLU A 60 -3.90 -13.36 3.88
C GLU A 60 -4.56 -12.04 3.45
N ILE A 61 -3.76 -10.99 3.26
CA ILE A 61 -4.22 -9.65 2.94
C ILE A 61 -3.45 -9.13 1.73
N MET A 62 -4.12 -8.86 0.62
CA MET A 62 -3.51 -8.16 -0.50
C MET A 62 -3.54 -6.66 -0.27
N VAL A 63 -2.42 -5.99 -0.52
CA VAL A 63 -2.32 -4.53 -0.42
C VAL A 63 -2.30 -3.92 -1.83
N THR A 64 -3.39 -3.28 -2.21
CA THR A 64 -3.46 -2.43 -3.40
C THR A 64 -2.91 -1.05 -3.05
N HIS A 65 -1.86 -0.62 -3.73
CA HIS A 65 -1.21 0.66 -3.45
C HIS A 65 -0.55 1.26 -4.70
N ASN A 66 -0.41 2.59 -4.72
CA ASN A 66 0.36 3.30 -5.72
C ASN A 66 1.85 3.37 -5.31
N TRP A 67 2.77 3.11 -6.23
CA TRP A 67 4.20 3.26 -5.97
C TRP A 67 4.66 4.72 -5.84
N GLY A 68 3.84 5.66 -6.31
CA GLY A 68 3.99 7.09 -6.05
C GLY A 68 3.65 7.48 -4.61
N ASN A 69 3.02 6.60 -3.82
CA ASN A 69 2.73 6.85 -2.42
C ASN A 69 4.02 6.87 -1.59
N ARG A 70 4.09 7.76 -0.60
CA ARG A 70 5.15 7.75 0.42
C ARG A 70 5.20 6.37 1.07
N PHE A 71 6.40 5.80 1.18
CA PHE A 71 6.53 4.44 1.71
C PHE A 71 6.02 4.33 3.15
N ARG A 72 6.34 5.33 3.98
CA ARG A 72 5.85 5.48 5.35
C ARG A 72 4.32 5.55 5.44
N ASP A 73 3.65 6.31 4.58
CA ASP A 73 2.18 6.43 4.61
C ASP A 73 1.50 5.10 4.22
N ARG A 74 2.09 4.34 3.29
CA ARG A 74 1.62 2.99 2.96
C ARG A 74 1.77 2.03 4.14
N LEU A 75 2.91 2.06 4.84
CA LEU A 75 3.08 1.26 6.07
C LEU A 75 2.10 1.69 7.16
N GLY A 76 1.88 3.00 7.31
CA GLY A 76 0.85 3.55 8.18
C GLY A 76 -0.54 2.98 7.86
N ALA A 77 -0.89 2.82 6.57
CA ALA A 77 -2.17 2.22 6.18
C ALA A 77 -2.27 0.73 6.57
N ILE A 78 -1.17 -0.02 6.44
CA ILE A 78 -1.09 -1.44 6.85
C ILE A 78 -1.23 -1.57 8.37
N VAL A 79 -0.53 -0.74 9.14
CA VAL A 79 -0.65 -0.73 10.60
C VAL A 79 -2.04 -0.27 11.04
N ALA A 80 -2.60 0.75 10.39
CA ALA A 80 -3.95 1.23 10.69
C ALA A 80 -5.02 0.16 10.38
N ASP A 81 -4.83 -0.65 9.35
CA ASP A 81 -5.71 -1.80 9.10
C ASP A 81 -5.59 -2.85 10.21
N ALA A 82 -4.36 -3.25 10.56
CA ALA A 82 -4.10 -4.20 11.63
C ALA A 82 -4.71 -3.77 12.98
N LEU A 83 -4.52 -2.51 13.36
CA LEU A 83 -4.98 -1.95 14.63
C LEU A 83 -6.41 -1.39 14.58
N GLN A 84 -7.08 -1.51 13.43
CA GLN A 84 -8.43 -0.99 13.20
C GLN A 84 -8.53 0.52 13.46
N GLU A 85 -7.45 1.25 13.18
CA GLU A 85 -7.43 2.71 13.19
C GLU A 85 -8.08 3.27 11.93
N CYS A 86 -8.73 4.42 12.08
CA CYS A 86 -9.39 5.08 10.97
C CYS A 86 -8.36 5.72 10.02
N SER A 87 -7.41 6.47 10.59
CA SER A 87 -6.41 7.24 9.85
C SER A 87 -5.09 6.50 9.72
N SER A 88 -4.52 6.48 8.51
CA SER A 88 -3.15 5.99 8.31
C SER A 88 -2.08 7.00 8.74
N HIS A 89 -2.42 8.29 8.88
CA HIS A 89 -1.46 9.31 9.27
C HIS A 89 -0.93 9.09 10.68
N PHE A 90 -1.84 8.89 11.64
CA PHE A 90 -1.51 8.65 13.04
C PHE A 90 -0.66 7.38 13.23
N ALA A 91 -1.07 6.27 12.59
CA ALA A 91 -0.27 5.03 12.59
C ALA A 91 1.13 5.24 11.98
N GLY A 92 1.24 6.07 10.94
CA GLY A 92 2.52 6.49 10.40
C GLY A 92 3.36 7.30 11.39
N GLN A 93 2.75 8.15 12.23
CA GLN A 93 3.50 8.96 13.19
C GLN A 93 4.05 8.08 14.31
N LEU A 94 3.27 7.10 14.76
CA LEU A 94 3.72 6.11 15.72
C LEU A 94 4.88 5.27 15.17
N LEU A 95 4.89 4.94 13.87
CA LEU A 95 6.02 4.24 13.25
C LEU A 95 7.34 5.02 13.37
N ASP A 96 7.29 6.35 13.27
CA ASP A 96 8.48 7.19 13.25
C ASP A 96 8.93 7.61 14.66
N HIS A 97 7.98 7.81 15.58
CA HIS A 97 8.24 8.41 16.90
C HIS A 97 8.13 7.44 18.07
N GLU A 98 7.27 6.43 17.99
CA GLU A 98 7.02 5.48 19.08
C GLU A 98 6.94 4.02 18.56
N PRO A 99 7.98 3.52 17.85
CA PRO A 99 7.94 2.21 17.20
C PRO A 99 7.83 1.05 18.19
N ASP A 100 8.35 1.19 19.41
CA ASP A 100 8.27 0.16 20.45
C ASP A 100 6.84 0.03 20.99
N LEU A 101 6.16 1.16 21.23
CA LEU A 101 4.76 1.18 21.64
C LEU A 101 3.87 0.52 20.58
N LEU A 102 4.10 0.86 19.30
CA LEU A 102 3.40 0.28 18.17
C LEU A 102 3.62 -1.24 18.06
N ARG A 103 4.87 -1.71 18.26
CA ARG A 103 5.19 -3.15 18.29
C ARG A 103 4.48 -3.89 19.43
N SER A 104 4.47 -3.31 20.64
CA SER A 104 3.75 -3.88 21.78
C SER A 104 2.26 -4.04 21.48
N MET A 105 1.63 -2.98 20.95
CA MET A 105 0.21 -2.99 20.59
C MET A 105 -0.13 -4.01 19.50
N LEU A 106 0.69 -4.12 18.46
CA LEU A 106 0.52 -5.15 17.42
C LEU A 106 0.71 -6.58 17.96
N THR A 107 1.58 -6.74 18.96
CA THR A 107 1.82 -8.04 19.61
C THR A 107 0.64 -8.43 20.49
N GLU A 108 0.18 -7.54 21.36
CA GLU A 108 -0.96 -7.75 22.25
C GLU A 108 -2.27 -7.98 21.49
N SER A 109 -2.45 -7.32 20.35
CA SER A 109 -3.60 -7.53 19.47
C SER A 109 -3.49 -8.76 18.55
N GLY A 110 -2.39 -9.51 18.64
CA GLY A 110 -2.14 -10.72 17.84
C GLY A 110 -1.92 -10.47 16.36
N GLN A 111 -1.69 -9.22 15.94
CA GLN A 111 -1.61 -8.82 14.53
C GLN A 111 -0.20 -8.94 13.93
N MET A 112 0.82 -9.22 14.75
CA MET A 112 2.20 -9.40 14.29
C MET A 112 2.36 -10.52 13.25
N GLN A 113 1.47 -11.52 13.30
CA GLN A 113 1.52 -12.70 12.44
C GLN A 113 0.80 -12.53 11.09
N ASN A 114 0.05 -11.44 10.90
CA ASN A 114 -0.69 -11.17 9.66
C ASN A 114 0.28 -11.13 8.46
N VAL A 115 -0.09 -11.82 7.38
CA VAL A 115 0.74 -11.89 6.16
C VAL A 115 0.15 -11.02 5.06
N TYR A 116 0.89 -9.97 4.71
CA TYR A 116 0.49 -9.02 3.67
C TYR A 116 1.20 -9.35 2.36
N TRP A 117 0.43 -9.49 1.28
CA TRP A 117 0.95 -9.48 -0.07
C TRP A 117 1.10 -8.04 -0.53
N ILE A 118 2.33 -7.60 -0.76
CA ILE A 118 2.67 -6.24 -1.17
C ILE A 118 3.52 -6.37 -2.42
N CYS A 119 3.06 -5.86 -3.57
CA CYS A 119 3.72 -6.13 -4.85
C CYS A 119 5.21 -5.76 -4.85
N ALA A 120 5.59 -4.66 -4.19
CA ALA A 120 6.98 -4.23 -4.04
C ALA A 120 7.92 -5.29 -3.42
N PHE A 121 7.40 -6.18 -2.57
CA PHE A 121 8.16 -7.24 -1.90
C PHE A 121 7.87 -8.63 -2.47
N ALA A 122 6.63 -8.87 -2.89
CA ALA A 122 6.15 -10.19 -3.27
C ALA A 122 6.40 -10.52 -4.74
N VAL A 123 6.56 -9.50 -5.60
CA VAL A 123 6.92 -9.68 -7.01
C VAL A 123 8.43 -9.60 -7.17
N ASN A 124 8.99 -10.47 -8.00
CA ASN A 124 10.38 -10.41 -8.41
C ASN A 124 10.64 -9.15 -9.25
N GLN A 125 11.14 -8.10 -8.60
CA GLN A 125 11.43 -6.82 -9.23
C GLN A 125 12.54 -6.92 -10.29
N HIS A 126 13.43 -7.91 -10.16
CA HIS A 126 14.48 -8.18 -11.14
C HIS A 126 13.94 -8.64 -12.47
N ALA A 127 12.87 -9.44 -12.49
CA ALA A 127 12.21 -9.89 -13.71
C ALA A 127 11.19 -8.88 -14.26
N SER A 128 10.85 -7.84 -13.48
CA SER A 128 9.70 -6.97 -13.73
C SER A 128 10.07 -5.56 -14.15
N ILE A 129 11.00 -4.91 -13.43
CA ILE A 129 11.24 -3.46 -13.55
C ILE A 129 12.70 -3.04 -13.51
N CYS A 130 13.64 -3.94 -13.19
CA CYS A 130 15.07 -3.61 -13.18
C CYS A 130 15.57 -3.05 -14.52
N HIS A 131 14.82 -3.27 -15.60
CA HIS A 131 15.20 -3.06 -16.98
C HIS A 131 14.63 -1.79 -17.62
N THR A 132 13.68 -1.11 -16.97
CA THR A 132 13.09 0.15 -17.45
C THR A 132 13.35 1.28 -16.45
N ASN A 133 14.12 2.27 -16.87
CA ASN A 133 14.29 3.52 -16.14
C ASN A 133 13.50 4.63 -16.87
N PRO A 134 12.34 5.05 -16.36
CA PRO A 134 11.59 6.15 -16.96
C PRO A 134 12.24 7.54 -16.71
N CYS A 135 13.57 7.62 -16.69
CA CYS A 135 14.34 8.81 -16.28
C CYS A 135 13.97 9.29 -14.86
N ASP A 136 13.73 8.35 -13.94
CA ASP A 136 13.29 8.62 -12.58
C ASP A 136 14.50 8.87 -11.67
N ARG A 137 14.42 9.89 -10.83
CA ARG A 137 15.53 10.38 -10.00
C ARG A 137 15.18 10.32 -8.51
N ASP A 138 16.20 10.04 -7.71
CA ASP A 138 16.09 10.15 -6.26
C ASP A 138 15.77 11.61 -5.88
N PRO A 139 14.74 11.87 -5.06
CA PRO A 139 14.28 13.23 -4.79
C PRO A 139 15.25 14.06 -3.96
N PHE A 140 16.24 13.43 -3.31
CA PHE A 140 17.23 14.12 -2.48
C PHE A 140 18.56 14.30 -3.21
N THR A 141 19.06 13.25 -3.88
CA THR A 141 20.36 13.33 -4.56
C THR A 141 20.26 13.83 -6.00
N ASP A 142 19.05 13.88 -6.57
CA ASP A 142 18.78 14.12 -7.99
C ASP A 142 19.50 13.12 -8.93
N GLU A 143 20.00 12.00 -8.39
CA GLU A 143 20.66 10.98 -9.18
C GLU A 143 19.64 10.04 -9.81
N LEU A 144 19.94 9.58 -11.02
CA LEU A 144 19.19 8.50 -11.66
C LEU A 144 19.30 7.23 -10.82
N HIS A 145 18.18 6.55 -10.63
CA HIS A 145 18.21 5.23 -10.00
C HIS A 145 19.02 4.23 -10.84
N PRO A 146 19.79 3.32 -10.20
CA PRO A 146 20.57 2.31 -10.90
C PRO A 146 19.67 1.37 -11.73
N VAL A 147 20.16 0.97 -12.91
CA VAL A 147 19.47 0.08 -13.86
C VAL A 147 20.23 -1.24 -13.93
N ASN A 148 19.53 -2.37 -13.79
CA ASN A 148 20.09 -3.71 -13.98
C ASN A 148 19.47 -4.32 -15.23
N VAL A 149 20.25 -4.52 -16.30
CA VAL A 149 19.74 -4.87 -17.64
C VAL A 149 19.65 -6.39 -17.81
N ARG A 150 18.47 -6.93 -18.17
CA ARG A 150 18.31 -8.30 -18.71
C ARG A 150 16.99 -8.62 -19.44
N ASP A 151 15.91 -7.84 -19.32
CA ASP A 151 14.67 -8.07 -20.10
C ASP A 151 13.97 -6.73 -20.48
N PRO A 152 13.99 -6.31 -21.76
CA PRO A 152 13.47 -5.01 -22.19
C PRO A 152 11.96 -4.82 -21.99
N ASP A 153 11.20 -5.90 -21.79
CA ASP A 153 9.73 -5.83 -21.82
C ASP A 153 9.07 -6.18 -20.47
N GLY A 154 9.82 -6.72 -19.48
CA GLY A 154 9.31 -7.09 -18.15
C GLY A 154 8.23 -8.19 -18.17
N ARG A 155 8.22 -8.98 -19.25
CA ARG A 155 7.08 -9.81 -19.70
C ARG A 155 7.50 -11.24 -20.07
N CYS A 156 8.70 -11.66 -19.70
CA CYS A 156 9.02 -13.09 -19.71
C CYS A 156 7.92 -13.89 -18.99
N THR A 157 7.68 -15.14 -19.38
CA THR A 157 6.77 -16.07 -18.66
C THR A 157 7.11 -16.20 -17.16
N GLU A 158 8.33 -15.81 -16.80
CA GLU A 158 8.83 -15.74 -15.43
C GLU A 158 8.35 -14.50 -14.67
N SER A 159 7.87 -13.45 -15.36
CA SER A 159 7.32 -12.23 -14.76
C SER A 159 6.07 -12.58 -13.95
N GLU A 160 6.04 -12.16 -12.70
CA GLU A 160 4.94 -12.45 -11.77
C GLU A 160 3.80 -11.42 -11.90
N ILE A 161 3.96 -10.41 -12.77
CA ILE A 161 2.96 -9.35 -12.99
C ILE A 161 1.69 -9.86 -13.70
N ASN A 162 1.77 -10.97 -14.44
CA ASN A 162 0.59 -11.56 -15.06
C ASN A 162 -0.18 -12.53 -14.12
N LYS A 163 0.33 -12.79 -12.91
CA LYS A 163 -0.24 -13.77 -11.95
C LYS A 163 -1.13 -13.12 -10.88
N PHE A 164 -1.45 -11.84 -11.04
CA PHE A 164 -2.31 -11.10 -10.09
C PHE A 164 -3.71 -11.69 -10.00
N ASP A 165 -4.32 -12.06 -11.12
CA ASP A 165 -5.65 -12.67 -11.16
C ASP A 165 -5.66 -14.01 -10.39
N ASP A 166 -4.61 -14.83 -10.54
CA ASP A 166 -4.45 -16.10 -9.81
C ASP A 166 -4.33 -15.86 -8.30
N MET A 167 -3.54 -14.86 -7.90
CA MET A 167 -3.36 -14.50 -6.49
C MET A 167 -4.67 -13.98 -5.87
N MET A 168 -5.43 -13.17 -6.60
CA MET A 168 -6.76 -12.74 -6.15
C MET A 168 -7.74 -13.91 -6.07
N GLY A 169 -7.76 -14.81 -7.05
CA GLY A 169 -8.56 -16.02 -7.02
C GLY A 169 -8.26 -16.89 -5.80
N PHE A 170 -6.99 -16.94 -5.38
CA PHE A 170 -6.57 -17.62 -4.17
C PHE A 170 -7.03 -16.92 -2.88
N LEU A 171 -7.02 -15.58 -2.85
CA LEU A 171 -7.52 -14.80 -1.71
C LEU A 171 -9.05 -14.75 -1.63
N ALA A 172 -9.78 -14.99 -2.71
CA ALA A 172 -11.25 -14.97 -2.75
C ALA A 172 -11.91 -15.80 -1.63
N ASN A 173 -11.29 -16.91 -1.24
CA ASN A 173 -11.89 -17.84 -0.28
C ASN A 173 -11.65 -17.47 1.19
N THR A 174 -10.54 -16.80 1.51
CA THR A 174 -10.07 -16.66 2.91
C THR A 174 -9.44 -15.32 3.22
N GLY A 175 -9.17 -14.52 2.20
CA GLY A 175 -8.37 -13.31 2.29
C GLY A 175 -9.19 -12.03 2.32
N LYS A 176 -8.46 -10.93 2.35
CA LYS A 176 -9.00 -9.57 2.30
C LYS A 176 -8.13 -8.71 1.38
N GLN A 177 -8.66 -7.59 0.93
CA GLN A 177 -7.90 -6.57 0.23
C GLN A 177 -7.88 -5.29 1.06
N LEU A 178 -6.68 -4.76 1.29
CA LEU A 178 -6.43 -3.45 1.85
C LEU A 178 -6.08 -2.48 0.72
N ILE A 179 -6.83 -1.40 0.59
CA ILE A 179 -6.60 -0.32 -0.36
C ILE A 179 -5.94 0.85 0.38
N ALA A 180 -4.62 1.01 0.16
CA ALA A 180 -3.81 2.04 0.80
C ALA A 180 -3.70 3.27 -0.11
N VAL A 181 -4.59 4.24 0.10
CA VAL A 181 -4.73 5.42 -0.77
C VAL A 181 -3.67 6.47 -0.44
N ASP A 182 -3.02 7.02 -1.47
CA ASP A 182 -2.08 8.13 -1.33
C ASP A 182 -2.77 9.48 -1.08
N ARG A 183 -2.03 10.45 -0.55
CA ARG A 183 -2.55 11.81 -0.22
C ARG A 183 -3.20 12.53 -1.41
N SER A 184 -2.72 12.25 -2.63
CA SER A 184 -3.25 12.82 -3.87
C SER A 184 -4.42 12.03 -4.45
N MET A 185 -4.82 10.91 -3.83
CA MET A 185 -5.81 9.96 -4.36
C MET A 185 -5.44 9.43 -5.77
N ASP A 186 -4.16 9.49 -6.12
CA ASP A 186 -3.62 9.17 -7.43
C ASP A 186 -3.71 7.66 -7.71
N LEU A 187 -3.86 6.84 -6.66
CA LEU A 187 -4.21 5.41 -6.73
C LEU A 187 -5.41 5.15 -7.64
N PHE A 188 -6.47 5.97 -7.55
CA PHE A 188 -7.67 5.80 -8.39
C PHE A 188 -7.44 6.22 -9.85
N ARG A 189 -6.30 6.84 -10.17
CA ARG A 189 -5.89 7.16 -11.53
C ARG A 189 -4.91 6.14 -12.11
N ARG A 190 -4.59 5.07 -11.36
CA ARG A 190 -3.71 3.98 -11.80
C ARG A 190 -4.56 2.82 -12.30
N ALA A 191 -4.43 2.50 -13.59
CA ALA A 191 -5.24 1.47 -14.23
C ALA A 191 -5.11 0.11 -13.52
N TRP A 192 -3.88 -0.29 -13.15
CA TRP A 192 -3.63 -1.51 -12.38
C TRP A 192 -4.32 -1.52 -11.02
N CYS A 193 -4.22 -0.44 -10.24
CA CYS A 193 -4.84 -0.37 -8.92
C CYS A 193 -6.38 -0.45 -9.02
N VAL A 194 -6.97 0.18 -10.04
CA VAL A 194 -8.41 0.15 -10.24
C VAL A 194 -8.88 -1.22 -10.75
N ALA A 195 -8.11 -1.86 -11.63
CA ALA A 195 -8.37 -3.24 -12.04
C ALA A 195 -8.34 -4.18 -10.83
N GLU A 196 -7.36 -4.05 -9.94
CA GLU A 196 -7.29 -4.81 -8.69
C GLU A 196 -8.53 -4.58 -7.79
N ILE A 197 -8.97 -3.33 -7.65
CA ILE A 197 -10.16 -3.01 -6.83
C ILE A 197 -11.42 -3.64 -7.42
N ALA A 198 -11.60 -3.53 -8.75
CA ALA A 198 -12.75 -4.09 -9.43
C ALA A 198 -12.75 -5.63 -9.40
N GLU A 199 -11.60 -6.25 -9.60
CA GLU A 199 -11.45 -7.70 -9.59
C GLU A 199 -11.71 -8.29 -8.20
N ALA A 200 -11.19 -7.65 -7.14
CA ALA A 200 -11.51 -8.04 -5.77
C ALA A 200 -13.01 -7.95 -5.47
N LYS A 201 -13.70 -6.92 -5.97
CA LYS A 201 -15.16 -6.80 -5.86
C LYS A 201 -15.88 -7.93 -6.60
N ARG A 202 -15.45 -8.24 -7.83
CA ARG A 202 -16.00 -9.33 -8.65
C ARG A 202 -15.87 -10.69 -7.95
N LEU A 203 -14.73 -10.92 -7.32
CA LEU A 203 -14.43 -12.13 -6.53
C LEU A 203 -14.99 -12.10 -5.10
N GLN A 204 -15.74 -11.05 -4.73
CA GLN A 204 -16.32 -10.86 -3.40
C GLN A 204 -15.29 -10.88 -2.26
N ILE A 205 -14.04 -10.51 -2.54
CA ILE A 205 -13.02 -10.32 -1.51
C ILE A 205 -13.44 -9.15 -0.63
N ARG A 206 -13.33 -9.29 0.69
CA ARG A 206 -13.62 -8.18 1.62
C ARG A 206 -12.58 -7.09 1.45
N GLN A 207 -13.02 -5.88 1.09
CA GLN A 207 -12.17 -4.71 0.87
C GLN A 207 -12.21 -3.77 2.09
N SER A 208 -11.06 -3.24 2.49
CA SER A 208 -10.93 -2.13 3.44
C SER A 208 -10.15 -0.99 2.78
N LEU A 209 -10.64 0.24 2.94
CA LEU A 209 -9.98 1.43 2.39
C LEU A 209 -9.40 2.29 3.51
N LYS A 210 -8.11 2.62 3.40
CA LYS A 210 -7.39 3.48 4.35
C LYS A 210 -6.94 4.75 3.66
N LEU A 211 -7.40 5.88 4.19
CA LEU A 211 -6.97 7.22 3.81
C LEU A 211 -5.98 7.76 4.83
N VAL A 212 -5.19 8.74 4.40
CA VAL A 212 -4.31 9.50 5.28
C VAL A 212 -5.10 10.26 6.33
N SER A 213 -6.23 10.88 5.96
CA SER A 213 -7.10 11.56 6.91
C SER A 213 -8.45 11.89 6.26
N ARG A 214 -9.45 12.25 7.08
CA ARG A 214 -10.73 12.77 6.58
C ARG A 214 -10.56 14.05 5.76
N LYS A 215 -9.61 14.92 6.14
CA LYS A 215 -9.26 16.13 5.39
C LYS A 215 -8.86 15.80 3.94
N THR A 216 -8.18 14.66 3.73
CA THR A 216 -7.80 14.19 2.39
C THR A 216 -9.04 13.90 1.54
N LEU A 217 -10.06 13.26 2.13
CA LEU A 217 -11.33 13.00 1.45
C LEU A 217 -12.04 14.28 1.07
N THR A 218 -12.26 15.19 2.02
CA THR A 218 -12.97 16.46 1.76
C THR A 218 -12.28 17.30 0.69
N ASN A 219 -10.95 17.32 0.68
CA ASN A 219 -10.17 18.13 -0.26
C ASN A 219 -10.05 17.54 -1.67
N GLN A 220 -10.22 16.23 -1.83
CA GLN A 220 -9.91 15.53 -3.09
C GLN A 220 -11.10 14.73 -3.68
N ALA A 221 -12.19 14.54 -2.93
CA ALA A 221 -13.34 13.73 -3.38
C ALA A 221 -13.92 14.19 -4.72
N TYR A 222 -13.98 15.51 -4.97
CA TYR A 222 -14.51 16.05 -6.23
C TYR A 222 -13.69 15.59 -7.45
N GLN A 223 -12.38 15.35 -7.28
CA GLN A 223 -11.51 14.92 -8.38
C GLN A 223 -11.81 13.50 -8.87
N LEU A 224 -12.56 12.73 -8.07
CA LEU A 224 -12.87 11.34 -8.33
C LEU A 224 -14.30 11.12 -8.87
N GLN A 225 -15.12 12.18 -8.97
CA GLN A 225 -16.51 12.06 -9.48
C GLN A 225 -16.56 11.62 -10.95
N ASN A 226 -15.52 11.95 -11.71
CA ASN A 226 -15.41 11.65 -13.14
C ASN A 226 -14.35 10.59 -13.45
N LEU A 227 -14.19 9.59 -12.57
CA LEU A 227 -13.27 8.47 -12.86
C LEU A 227 -13.72 7.73 -14.12
N ASP A 228 -12.80 7.61 -15.06
CA ASP A 228 -12.90 6.78 -16.26
C ASP A 228 -11.59 5.99 -16.41
N ILE A 229 -11.68 4.67 -16.53
CA ILE A 229 -10.54 3.76 -16.74
C ILE A 229 -9.73 4.14 -18.00
N ARG A 230 -10.38 4.73 -19.01
CA ARG A 230 -9.72 5.19 -20.25
C ARG A 230 -8.76 6.34 -20.00
N ASP A 231 -8.95 7.14 -18.95
CA ASP A 231 -8.08 8.27 -18.60
C ASP A 231 -6.97 7.86 -17.61
N MET A 232 -6.97 6.62 -17.15
CA MET A 232 -6.01 6.14 -16.17
C MET A 232 -4.62 5.89 -16.77
N ARG A 233 -3.62 5.94 -15.89
CA ARG A 233 -2.20 5.77 -16.20
C ARG A 233 -1.75 4.35 -15.87
N ALA A 234 -0.91 3.79 -16.71
CA ALA A 234 -0.15 2.57 -16.46
C ALA A 234 1.36 2.85 -16.56
N GLY A 235 2.20 1.87 -16.22
CA GLY A 235 3.65 2.01 -16.37
C GLY A 235 4.09 2.12 -17.84
N CYS A 236 3.37 1.43 -18.72
CA CYS A 236 3.48 1.54 -20.17
C CYS A 236 2.10 1.41 -20.84
N ASP A 237 1.95 1.89 -22.07
CA ASP A 237 0.66 1.88 -22.78
C ASP A 237 0.15 0.46 -23.04
N LYS A 238 1.04 -0.48 -23.33
CA LYS A 238 0.68 -1.89 -23.52
C LYS A 238 0.01 -2.52 -22.28
N ASP A 239 0.36 -2.08 -21.07
CA ASP A 239 -0.31 -2.55 -19.84
C ASP A 239 -1.75 -2.01 -19.76
N LYS A 240 -1.94 -0.75 -20.16
CA LYS A 240 -3.26 -0.14 -20.23
C LYS A 240 -4.13 -0.85 -21.26
N GLU A 241 -3.58 -1.15 -22.44
CA GLU A 241 -4.26 -1.95 -23.48
C GLU A 241 -4.66 -3.33 -22.96
N LEU A 242 -3.77 -4.02 -22.24
CA LEU A 242 -4.08 -5.32 -21.63
C LEU A 242 -5.26 -5.23 -20.65
N ILE A 243 -5.24 -4.24 -19.75
CA ILE A 243 -6.31 -4.04 -18.76
C ILE A 243 -7.63 -3.71 -19.46
N LEU A 244 -7.61 -2.75 -20.41
CA LEU A 244 -8.80 -2.37 -21.16
C LEU A 244 -9.34 -3.52 -22.00
N GLY A 245 -8.47 -4.37 -22.56
CA GLY A 245 -8.85 -5.55 -23.32
C GLY A 245 -9.53 -6.65 -22.50
N LYS A 246 -9.40 -6.65 -21.17
CA LYS A 246 -10.13 -7.54 -20.27
C LYS A 246 -11.55 -7.04 -19.94
N ILE A 247 -11.87 -5.80 -20.30
CA ILE A 247 -13.15 -5.17 -19.96
C ILE A 247 -14.06 -5.25 -21.19
N GLU A 248 -15.14 -6.01 -21.08
CA GLU A 248 -16.10 -6.21 -22.18
C GLU A 248 -16.90 -4.92 -22.48
N ASP A 249 -17.40 -4.25 -21.44
CA ASP A 249 -18.12 -2.99 -21.53
C ASP A 249 -17.50 -1.96 -20.58
N ILE A 250 -16.78 -0.99 -21.16
CA ILE A 250 -16.05 0.02 -20.42
C ILE A 250 -17.00 1.02 -19.72
N ASP A 251 -18.14 1.35 -20.32
CA ASP A 251 -19.08 2.31 -19.72
C ASP A 251 -19.81 1.69 -18.54
N SER A 252 -20.19 0.41 -18.66
CA SER A 252 -20.70 -0.39 -17.54
C SER A 252 -19.64 -0.53 -16.44
N PHE A 253 -18.39 -0.83 -16.79
CA PHE A 253 -17.28 -0.92 -15.84
C PHE A 253 -17.09 0.40 -15.06
N ASN A 254 -17.04 1.54 -15.76
CA ASN A 254 -16.89 2.86 -15.14
C ASN A 254 -18.08 3.21 -14.23
N SER A 255 -19.29 2.80 -14.60
CA SER A 255 -20.49 3.01 -13.77
C SER A 255 -20.42 2.18 -12.48
N GLN A 256 -20.02 0.91 -12.60
CA GLN A 256 -19.83 0.01 -11.46
C GLN A 256 -18.68 0.48 -10.55
N LEU A 257 -17.57 0.95 -11.12
CA LEU A 257 -16.44 1.49 -10.37
C LEU A 257 -16.86 2.72 -9.55
N ARG A 258 -17.60 3.64 -10.16
CA ARG A 258 -18.11 4.83 -9.46
C ARG A 258 -19.05 4.46 -8.33
N SER A 259 -19.96 3.51 -8.56
CA SER A 259 -20.83 2.99 -7.49
C SER A 259 -20.02 2.30 -6.38
N LEU A 260 -19.03 1.48 -6.72
CA LEU A 260 -18.17 0.81 -5.74
C LEU A 260 -17.43 1.81 -4.83
N ILE A 261 -17.01 2.96 -5.35
CA ILE A 261 -16.28 3.95 -4.56
C ILE A 261 -17.24 4.87 -3.80
N PHE A 262 -18.27 5.41 -4.46
CA PHE A 262 -19.08 6.53 -3.99
C PHE A 262 -20.49 6.19 -3.55
N ASP A 263 -20.95 4.94 -3.66
CA ASP A 263 -22.28 4.59 -3.16
C ASP A 263 -22.40 4.98 -1.68
N PRO A 264 -23.36 5.84 -1.29
CA PRO A 264 -23.38 6.41 0.05
C PRO A 264 -23.51 5.35 1.14
N HIS A 265 -24.13 4.20 0.86
CA HIS A 265 -24.45 3.17 1.86
C HIS A 265 -23.46 2.01 1.87
N SER A 266 -22.89 1.66 0.73
CA SER A 266 -22.11 0.44 0.52
C SER A 266 -20.79 0.66 -0.20
N GLY A 267 -20.51 1.90 -0.63
CA GLY A 267 -19.26 2.27 -1.30
C GLY A 267 -18.07 2.25 -0.35
N LEU A 268 -16.87 2.19 -0.92
CA LEU A 268 -15.61 2.18 -0.16
C LEU A 268 -15.42 3.47 0.68
N LEU A 269 -16.01 4.58 0.26
CA LEU A 269 -15.99 5.85 0.99
C LEU A 269 -17.18 6.02 1.95
N ALA A 270 -18.19 5.15 1.89
CA ALA A 270 -19.34 5.20 2.79
C ALA A 270 -18.92 5.11 4.26
N SER A 271 -17.92 4.27 4.58
CA SER A 271 -17.39 4.19 5.95
C SER A 271 -16.72 5.48 6.44
N TRP A 272 -16.41 6.41 5.54
CA TRP A 272 -15.80 7.71 5.88
C TRP A 272 -16.82 8.85 5.92
N GLU A 273 -17.92 8.75 5.17
CA GLU A 273 -19.02 9.73 5.15
C GLU A 273 -20.10 9.42 6.21
N GLN A 274 -20.37 8.14 6.41
CA GLN A 274 -21.32 7.49 7.34
C GLN A 274 -21.22 7.85 8.82
N MET A 275 -20.03 8.23 9.26
CA MET A 275 -19.50 7.73 10.53
C MET A 275 -19.19 8.79 11.59
N ASP A 276 -19.70 10.02 11.49
CA ASP A 276 -19.20 11.14 12.33
C ASP A 276 -19.27 10.88 13.86
N SER A 277 -20.42 10.50 14.42
CA SER A 277 -20.56 10.37 15.89
C SER A 277 -19.98 9.08 16.47
N LEU A 278 -20.19 7.94 15.80
CA LEU A 278 -19.67 6.64 16.26
C LEU A 278 -18.16 6.53 16.08
N GLN A 279 -17.61 7.17 15.05
CA GLN A 279 -16.17 7.21 14.83
C GLN A 279 -15.50 8.19 15.78
N GLN A 280 -16.09 9.34 16.11
CA GLN A 280 -15.57 10.18 17.20
C GLN A 280 -15.50 9.40 18.52
N MET A 281 -16.54 8.65 18.87
CA MET A 281 -16.51 7.77 20.05
C MET A 281 -15.47 6.64 19.91
N GLY A 282 -15.34 6.06 18.73
CA GLY A 282 -14.34 5.03 18.43
C GLY A 282 -12.90 5.56 18.46
N GLU A 283 -12.67 6.78 17.97
CA GLU A 283 -11.39 7.50 17.99
C GLU A 283 -11.01 7.83 19.41
N VAL A 284 -11.94 8.36 20.22
CA VAL A 284 -11.72 8.56 21.65
C VAL A 284 -11.42 7.24 22.36
N GLY A 285 -12.18 6.17 22.07
CA GLY A 285 -11.93 4.84 22.64
C GLY A 285 -10.57 4.25 22.26
N ARG A 286 -10.11 4.45 21.01
CA ARG A 286 -8.77 4.03 20.56
C ARG A 286 -7.69 4.91 21.16
N LEU A 287 -7.90 6.23 21.25
CA LEU A 287 -6.98 7.15 21.89
C LEU A 287 -6.80 6.85 23.38
N ILE A 288 -7.87 6.48 24.10
CA ILE A 288 -7.80 5.97 25.46
C ILE A 288 -6.95 4.70 25.51
N ARG A 289 -7.19 3.75 24.62
CA ARG A 289 -6.39 2.50 24.53
C ARG A 289 -4.90 2.81 24.32
N TRP A 290 -4.57 3.71 23.40
CA TRP A 290 -3.19 4.15 23.19
C TRP A 290 -2.61 4.88 24.39
N SER A 291 -3.40 5.72 25.07
CA SER A 291 -2.96 6.43 26.28
C SER A 291 -2.66 5.48 27.44
N MET A 292 -3.44 4.40 27.54
CA MET A 292 -3.19 3.32 28.50
C MET A 292 -1.92 2.55 28.15
N ALA A 293 -1.71 2.24 26.86
CA ALA A 293 -0.50 1.57 26.38
C ALA A 293 0.75 2.44 26.54
N ASP A 294 0.61 3.76 26.40
CA ASP A 294 1.65 4.77 26.65
C ASP A 294 1.88 5.06 28.14
N ALA A 295 1.27 4.28 29.04
CA ALA A 295 1.39 4.39 30.50
C ALA A 295 1.17 5.83 31.04
N GLY A 296 0.36 6.64 30.33
CA GLY A 296 0.09 8.03 30.70
C GLY A 296 1.23 9.03 30.48
N THR A 297 2.27 8.70 29.70
CA THR A 297 3.37 9.64 29.45
C THR A 297 3.00 10.84 28.55
N GLY A 298 1.85 10.77 27.87
CA GLY A 298 1.35 11.86 27.03
C GLY A 298 2.06 11.99 25.68
N LYS A 299 2.83 10.98 25.26
CA LYS A 299 3.48 10.95 23.95
C LYS A 299 2.46 10.75 22.84
N VAL A 300 1.53 9.81 23.04
CA VAL A 300 0.43 9.53 22.10
C VAL A 300 -0.43 10.77 21.85
N TRP A 301 -0.81 11.49 22.92
CA TRP A 301 -1.63 12.70 22.82
C TRP A 301 -0.98 13.79 21.96
N ARG A 302 0.33 14.01 22.15
CA ARG A 302 1.08 15.01 21.37
C ARG A 302 1.15 14.69 19.88
N LEU A 303 1.18 13.41 19.52
CA LEU A 303 1.16 12.96 18.12
C LEU A 303 -0.25 13.10 17.53
N TRP A 304 -1.26 12.70 18.29
CA TRP A 304 -2.66 12.80 17.86
C TRP A 304 -3.10 14.26 17.62
N ASP A 305 -2.71 15.20 18.49
CA ASP A 305 -3.02 16.63 18.33
C ASP A 305 -2.39 17.25 17.06
N ALA A 306 -1.40 16.59 16.44
CA ALA A 306 -0.75 17.05 15.22
C ALA A 306 -1.45 16.60 13.92
N GLU A 307 -2.63 15.98 14.00
CA GLU A 307 -3.41 15.39 12.88
C GLU A 307 -4.31 16.38 12.08
#